data_AF-A0A151RST1-F1
#
_entry.id   AF-A0A151RST1-F1
#
_cell.length_a   1.000
_cell.length_b   1.000
_cell.length_c   1.000
_cell.angle_alpha   90.00
_cell.angle_beta   90.00
_cell.angle_gamma   90.00
#
_symmetry.space_group_name_H-M   'P 1'
#
loop_
_entity.id
_entity.type
_entity.pdbx_description
1 polymer ?
#
loop_
_entity_poly.entity_id
_entity_poly.type
_entity_poly.pdbx_seq_one_letter_code
_entity_poly.pdbx_strand_id
1 'polypeptide(L)'
;HPDEWRWLAERSGKYSVASAYKILAKSNHVQVDTFYDTIWAKGIPPKVQVLVWQLEADRLPTRDNLLLRGVNLEGQNGCVFCEEGSESSKHLFLLCPKAYAVWVRLYAWWGVSGVLINELRSFCHQYMGLVSGSKGIKRVWSFVWFAGIWQLWKARNAVSGMSSAGVLIAVVIFYHHIIHIYVC
;
A
#
# COMPACT_ATOMS: atom_id res chain seq x y z
N HIS A 1 -20.08 52.52 -13.06
CA HIS A 1 -20.66 51.45 -12.23
C HIS A 1 -19.53 50.70 -11.54
N PRO A 2 -19.69 50.24 -10.29
CA PRO A 2 -18.70 49.40 -9.64
C PRO A 2 -18.74 47.98 -10.21
N ASP A 3 -17.58 47.34 -10.29
CA ASP A 3 -17.45 45.95 -10.70
C ASP A 3 -17.92 44.99 -9.60
N GLU A 4 -18.61 43.92 -9.97
CA GLU A 4 -19.15 42.91 -9.05
C GLU A 4 -18.72 41.50 -9.45
N TRP A 5 -18.26 40.72 -8.49
CA TRP A 5 -17.98 39.29 -8.66
C TRP A 5 -19.28 38.49 -8.66
N ARG A 6 -19.50 37.66 -9.70
CA ARG A 6 -20.66 36.78 -9.80
C ARG A 6 -20.26 35.33 -9.96
N TRP A 7 -20.91 34.48 -9.19
CA TRP A 7 -20.75 33.03 -9.27
C TRP A 7 -21.59 32.47 -10.42
N LEU A 8 -20.94 32.11 -11.52
CA LEU A 8 -21.61 31.74 -12.77
C LEU A 8 -22.30 30.36 -12.74
N ALA A 9 -22.02 29.54 -11.73
CA ALA A 9 -22.56 28.19 -11.67
C ALA A 9 -23.95 28.10 -11.05
N GLU A 10 -24.45 29.18 -10.46
CA GLU A 10 -25.84 29.30 -10.02
C GLU A 10 -26.48 30.56 -10.60
N ARG A 11 -27.76 30.45 -10.96
CA ARG A 11 -28.54 31.60 -11.46
C ARG A 11 -28.67 32.72 -10.43
N SER A 12 -28.48 32.40 -9.14
CA SER A 12 -28.46 33.36 -8.04
C SER A 12 -27.27 34.33 -8.13
N GLY A 13 -26.21 33.98 -8.88
CA GLY A 13 -24.96 34.74 -8.93
C GLY A 13 -24.16 34.72 -7.63
N LYS A 14 -24.64 34.03 -6.59
CA LYS A 14 -24.02 33.98 -5.26
C LYS A 14 -23.16 32.74 -5.12
N TYR A 15 -21.95 32.92 -4.62
CA TYR A 15 -21.07 31.81 -4.29
C TYR A 15 -21.61 31.04 -3.08
N SER A 16 -21.53 29.71 -3.16
CA SER A 16 -21.62 28.84 -1.99
C SER A 16 -20.66 27.67 -2.11
N VAL A 17 -20.16 27.19 -0.97
CA VAL A 17 -19.29 26.00 -0.91
C VAL A 17 -19.99 24.79 -1.52
N ALA A 18 -21.30 24.64 -1.29
CA ALA A 18 -22.10 23.56 -1.85
C ALA A 18 -22.16 23.62 -3.39
N SER A 19 -22.28 24.83 -3.95
CA SER A 19 -22.28 25.04 -5.40
C SER A 19 -20.93 24.71 -6.03
N ALA A 20 -19.84 25.22 -5.45
CA ALA A 20 -18.48 24.92 -5.87
C ALA A 20 -18.20 23.41 -5.80
N TYR A 21 -18.60 22.75 -4.71
CA TYR A 21 -18.42 21.31 -4.55
C TYR A 21 -19.20 20.51 -5.61
N LYS A 22 -20.43 20.91 -5.96
CA LYS A 22 -21.21 20.25 -7.02
C LYS A 22 -20.55 20.33 -8.39
N ILE A 23 -19.91 21.46 -8.71
CA ILE A 23 -19.16 21.61 -9.96
C ILE A 23 -17.95 20.70 -9.93
N LEU A 24 -17.14 20.78 -8.87
CA LEU A 24 -15.94 19.99 -8.70
C LEU A 24 -16.23 18.48 -8.74
N ALA A 25 -17.32 18.05 -8.10
CA ALA A 25 -17.76 16.66 -8.10
C ALA A 25 -18.26 16.19 -9.48
N LYS A 26 -18.84 17.08 -10.30
CA LYS A 26 -19.30 16.76 -11.66
C LYS A 26 -18.18 16.81 -12.71
N SER A 27 -17.21 17.72 -12.55
CA SER A 27 -16.05 17.83 -13.44
C SER A 27 -15.05 16.69 -13.21
N ASN A 28 -15.10 16.07 -12.03
CA ASN A 28 -14.35 14.88 -11.74
C ASN A 28 -15.00 13.65 -12.41
N HIS A 29 -14.71 13.44 -13.70
CA HIS A 29 -14.57 12.09 -14.26
C HIS A 29 -13.34 11.38 -13.66
N VAL A 30 -13.16 11.48 -12.35
CA VAL A 30 -12.14 10.76 -11.62
C VAL A 30 -12.57 9.32 -11.69
N GLN A 31 -11.81 8.48 -12.41
CA GLN A 31 -11.89 7.04 -12.20
C GLN A 31 -11.84 6.84 -10.70
N VAL A 32 -12.92 6.29 -10.12
CA VAL A 32 -12.99 6.07 -8.67
C VAL A 32 -11.82 5.17 -8.32
N ASP A 33 -10.82 5.80 -7.71
CA ASP A 33 -9.56 5.18 -7.37
C ASP A 33 -9.78 4.29 -6.14
N THR A 34 -10.14 3.04 -6.39
CA THR A 34 -10.52 2.06 -5.36
C THR A 34 -9.35 1.58 -4.51
N PHE A 35 -8.13 2.07 -4.77
CA PHE A 35 -6.95 1.76 -3.97
C PHE A 35 -7.12 2.21 -2.52
N TYR A 36 -7.60 3.43 -2.29
CA TYR A 36 -7.80 3.92 -0.92
C TYR A 36 -8.93 3.18 -0.20
N ASP A 37 -9.99 2.80 -0.90
CA ASP A 37 -11.04 1.93 -0.34
C ASP A 37 -10.48 0.58 0.09
N THR A 38 -9.49 0.06 -0.66
CA THR A 38 -8.79 -1.18 -0.35
C THR A 38 -7.91 -1.04 0.90
N ILE A 39 -7.16 0.07 1.03
CA ILE A 39 -6.35 0.36 2.24
C ILE A 39 -7.24 0.42 3.47
N TRP A 40 -8.34 1.17 3.39
CA TRP A 40 -9.23 1.43 4.52
C TRP A 40 -10.30 0.35 4.71
N ALA A 41 -10.14 -0.81 4.07
CA ALA A 41 -11.07 -1.92 4.19
C ALA A 41 -11.19 -2.42 5.64
N LYS A 42 -12.41 -2.78 6.04
CA LYS A 42 -12.69 -3.28 7.37
C LYS A 42 -11.90 -4.56 7.65
N GLY A 43 -11.31 -4.60 8.85
CA GLY A 43 -10.66 -5.77 9.42
C GLY A 43 -9.15 -5.84 9.20
N ILE A 44 -8.58 -4.89 8.46
CA ILE A 44 -7.13 -4.67 8.43
C ILE A 44 -6.76 -3.88 9.70
N PRO A 45 -5.74 -4.29 10.47
CA PRO A 45 -5.32 -3.53 11.64
C PRO A 45 -4.88 -2.10 11.26
N PRO A 46 -5.30 -1.05 12.01
CA PRO A 46 -5.02 0.35 11.66
C PRO A 46 -3.54 0.65 11.41
N LYS A 47 -2.63 0.03 12.18
CA LYS A 47 -1.18 0.19 11.99
C LYS A 47 -0.68 -0.28 10.61
N VAL A 48 -1.32 -1.32 10.05
CA VAL A 48 -0.99 -1.84 8.72
C VAL A 48 -1.58 -0.94 7.64
N GLN A 49 -2.79 -0.40 7.84
CA GLN A 49 -3.39 0.57 6.92
C GLN A 49 -2.54 1.84 6.82
N VAL A 50 -2.11 2.38 7.96
CA VAL A 50 -1.21 3.54 8.01
C VAL A 50 0.13 3.25 7.34
N LEU A 51 0.71 2.06 7.55
CA LEU A 51 1.93 1.63 6.85
C LEU A 51 1.75 1.66 5.33
N VAL A 52 0.69 1.07 4.80
CA VAL A 52 0.45 1.04 3.34
C VAL A 52 0.18 2.44 2.78
N TRP A 53 -0.58 3.26 3.50
CA TRP A 53 -0.80 4.65 3.12
C TRP A 53 0.51 5.46 3.07
N GLN A 54 1.38 5.29 4.07
CA GLN A 54 2.71 5.91 4.06
C GLN A 54 3.64 5.34 2.98
N LEU A 55 3.51 4.05 2.67
CA LEU A 55 4.23 3.40 1.58
C LEU A 55 3.86 4.03 0.22
N GLU A 56 2.57 4.23 -0.05
CA GLU A 56 2.11 4.91 -1.27
C GLU A 56 2.62 6.34 -1.36
N ALA A 57 2.60 7.07 -0.24
CA ALA A 57 3.07 8.44 -0.18
C ALA A 57 4.60 8.58 -0.21
N ASP A 58 5.34 7.47 -0.25
CA ASP A 58 6.80 7.38 -0.08
C ASP A 58 7.29 8.14 1.17
N ARG A 59 6.60 7.95 2.30
CA ARG A 59 6.87 8.65 3.57
C ARG A 59 7.46 7.75 4.66
N LEU A 60 7.71 6.49 4.36
CA LEU A 60 8.34 5.56 5.30
C LEU A 60 9.77 6.01 5.63
N PRO A 61 10.27 5.74 6.85
CA PRO A 61 11.65 6.06 7.23
C PRO A 61 12.65 5.06 6.62
N THR A 62 12.67 4.98 5.28
CA THR A 62 13.70 4.31 4.51
C THR A 62 14.99 5.12 4.52
N ARG A 63 16.14 4.53 4.15
CA ARG A 63 17.41 5.27 4.13
C ARG A 63 17.32 6.52 3.25
N ASP A 64 16.74 6.41 2.05
CA ASP A 64 16.57 7.56 1.15
C ASP A 64 15.76 8.68 1.81
N ASN A 65 14.63 8.35 2.45
CA ASN A 65 13.79 9.34 3.13
C ASN A 65 14.41 9.90 4.41
N LEU A 66 15.26 9.13 5.10
CA LEU A 66 15.99 9.60 6.28
C LEU A 66 17.10 10.59 5.87
N LEU A 67 17.83 10.32 4.79
CA LEU A 67 18.81 11.24 4.22
C LEU A 67 18.15 12.56 3.79
N LEU A 68 16.99 12.50 3.14
CA LEU A 68 16.21 13.70 2.78
C LEU A 68 15.77 14.51 4.01
N ARG A 69 15.66 13.89 5.18
CA ARG A 69 15.34 14.55 6.46
C ARG A 69 16.59 15.01 7.23
N GLY A 70 17.78 14.90 6.64
CA GLY A 70 19.04 15.30 7.25
C GLY A 70 19.58 14.33 8.32
N VAL A 71 19.07 13.09 8.35
CA VAL A 71 19.61 12.05 9.25
C VAL A 71 20.89 11.49 8.63
N ASN A 72 22.00 11.56 9.36
CA ASN A 72 23.27 11.00 8.91
C ASN A 72 23.24 9.46 9.01
N LEU A 73 23.51 8.80 7.89
CA LEU A 73 23.55 7.34 7.75
C LEU A 73 24.94 6.84 7.30
N GLU A 74 26.01 7.51 7.73
CA GLU A 74 27.39 7.13 7.44
C GLU A 74 27.63 5.61 7.54
N GLY A 75 28.24 5.04 6.50
CA GLY A 75 28.53 3.60 6.39
C GLY A 75 27.35 2.72 6.01
N GLN A 76 26.12 3.24 5.95
CA GLN A 76 24.92 2.49 5.57
C GLN A 76 24.49 2.80 4.14
N ASN A 77 25.16 2.14 3.19
CA ASN A 77 24.83 2.22 1.78
C ASN A 77 23.91 1.06 1.38
N GLY A 78 23.06 1.27 0.38
CA GLY A 78 22.28 0.18 -0.19
C GLY A 78 20.91 -0.02 0.46
N CYS A 79 20.11 -0.93 -0.10
CA CYS A 79 18.93 -1.50 0.55
C CYS A 79 19.30 -2.41 1.73
N VAL A 80 18.57 -2.36 2.86
CA VAL A 80 18.81 -3.25 4.02
C VAL A 80 18.69 -4.75 3.67
N PHE A 81 17.96 -5.13 2.63
CA PHE A 81 17.76 -6.54 2.29
C PHE A 81 18.75 -7.11 1.27
N CYS A 82 19.07 -6.36 0.22
CA CYS A 82 19.94 -6.83 -0.85
C CYS A 82 21.29 -6.13 -0.89
N GLU A 83 21.51 -5.12 -0.05
CA GLU A 83 22.77 -4.36 0.03
C GLU A 83 23.14 -3.62 -1.27
N GLU A 84 22.24 -3.63 -2.24
CA GLU A 84 22.36 -3.03 -3.57
C GLU A 84 21.30 -1.95 -3.76
N GLY A 85 21.61 -0.93 -4.57
CA GLY A 85 20.68 0.15 -4.95
C GLY A 85 20.26 1.07 -3.79
N SER A 86 19.55 2.16 -4.08
CA SER A 86 19.05 3.05 -3.02
C SER A 86 17.88 2.41 -2.27
N GLU A 87 17.75 2.67 -0.95
CA GLU A 87 16.63 2.17 -0.17
C GLU A 87 15.45 3.15 -0.27
N SER A 88 14.74 3.11 -1.39
CA SER A 88 13.44 3.75 -1.54
C SER A 88 12.32 2.81 -1.08
N SER A 89 11.14 3.34 -0.76
CA SER A 89 10.00 2.50 -0.40
C SER A 89 9.60 1.55 -1.54
N LYS A 90 9.67 2.01 -2.80
CA LYS A 90 9.42 1.15 -3.96
C LYS A 90 10.43 0.01 -4.06
N HIS A 91 11.72 0.31 -3.88
CA HIS A 91 12.74 -0.74 -3.90
C HIS A 91 12.53 -1.73 -2.76
N LEU A 92 12.36 -1.26 -1.54
CA LEU A 92 12.23 -2.09 -0.35
C LEU A 92 11.09 -3.12 -0.43
N PHE A 93 9.95 -2.74 -1.03
CA PHE A 93 8.75 -3.59 -1.06
C PHE A 93 8.51 -4.32 -2.39
N LEU A 94 8.97 -3.78 -3.52
CA LEU A 94 8.61 -4.29 -4.85
C LEU A 94 9.82 -4.70 -5.70
N LEU A 95 10.87 -3.89 -5.76
CA LEU A 95 12.00 -4.10 -6.69
C LEU A 95 13.16 -4.90 -6.08
N CYS A 96 13.29 -4.91 -4.75
CA CYS A 96 14.34 -5.63 -4.06
C CYS A 96 14.22 -7.13 -4.39
N PRO A 97 15.30 -7.81 -4.85
CA PRO A 97 15.26 -9.23 -5.16
C PRO A 97 14.78 -10.11 -4.00
N LYS A 98 15.09 -9.72 -2.76
CA LYS A 98 14.63 -10.44 -1.55
C LYS A 98 13.13 -10.26 -1.33
N ALA A 99 12.62 -9.03 -1.49
CA ALA A 99 11.18 -8.76 -1.39
C ALA A 99 10.41 -9.46 -2.52
N TYR A 100 10.93 -9.41 -3.75
CA TYR A 100 10.40 -10.14 -4.90
C TYR A 100 10.27 -11.64 -4.61
N ALA A 101 11.31 -12.26 -4.04
CA ALA A 101 11.30 -13.68 -3.67
C ALA A 101 10.28 -14.03 -2.58
N VAL A 102 9.84 -13.07 -1.76
CA VAL A 102 8.72 -13.24 -0.82
C VAL A 102 7.40 -13.30 -1.59
N TRP A 103 7.16 -12.33 -2.49
CA TRP A 103 5.94 -12.26 -3.28
C TRP A 103 5.75 -13.49 -4.19
N VAL A 104 6.81 -13.93 -4.87
CA VAL A 104 6.79 -15.16 -5.68
C VAL A 104 6.42 -16.38 -4.84
N ARG A 105 6.95 -16.48 -3.62
CA ARG A 105 6.58 -17.58 -2.71
C ARG A 105 5.14 -17.50 -2.23
N LEU A 106 4.60 -16.30 -1.99
CA LEU A 106 3.19 -16.13 -1.66
C LEU A 106 2.28 -16.53 -2.83
N TYR A 107 2.68 -16.19 -4.06
CA TYR A 107 2.00 -16.63 -5.28
C TYR A 107 2.02 -18.15 -5.42
N ALA A 108 3.19 -18.77 -5.28
CA ALA A 108 3.34 -20.22 -5.33
C ALA A 108 2.55 -20.93 -4.22
N TRP A 109 2.56 -20.41 -3.00
CA TRP A 109 1.80 -20.96 -1.87
C TRP A 109 0.29 -20.95 -2.13
N TRP A 110 -0.21 -19.92 -2.79
CA TRP A 110 -1.62 -19.82 -3.17
C TRP A 110 -1.96 -20.55 -4.49
N GLY A 111 -0.95 -20.96 -5.25
CA GLY A 111 -1.13 -21.59 -6.57
C GLY A 111 -1.52 -20.62 -7.69
N VAL A 112 -1.10 -19.34 -7.59
CA VAL A 112 -1.29 -18.34 -8.65
C VAL A 112 0.03 -17.95 -9.29
N SER A 113 -0.05 -17.44 -10.51
CA SER A 113 1.06 -16.85 -11.23
C SER A 113 0.76 -15.37 -11.50
N GLY A 114 1.74 -14.50 -11.28
CA GLY A 114 1.59 -13.06 -11.50
C GLY A 114 2.94 -12.40 -11.74
N VAL A 115 2.92 -11.26 -12.43
CA VAL A 115 4.11 -10.44 -12.71
C VAL A 115 4.11 -9.27 -11.74
N LEU A 116 5.15 -9.13 -10.91
CA LEU A 116 5.24 -7.95 -10.04
C LEU A 116 5.37 -6.66 -10.86
N ILE A 117 4.50 -5.71 -10.54
CA ILE A 117 4.51 -4.35 -11.11
C ILE A 117 5.35 -3.46 -10.20
N ASN A 118 6.10 -2.52 -10.80
CA ASN A 118 7.03 -1.60 -10.14
C ASN A 118 6.36 -0.34 -9.53
N GLU A 119 5.04 -0.35 -9.40
CA GLU A 119 4.22 0.74 -8.89
C GLU A 119 3.17 0.17 -7.95
N LEU A 120 3.03 0.73 -6.74
CA LEU A 120 2.31 0.11 -5.63
C LEU A 120 0.81 0.00 -5.90
N ARG A 121 0.20 1.04 -6.48
CA ARG A 121 -1.23 1.06 -6.80
C ARG A 121 -1.56 0.02 -7.85
N SER A 122 -0.81 0.00 -8.94
CA SER A 122 -0.92 -1.00 -10.01
C SER A 122 -0.67 -2.41 -9.50
N PHE A 123 0.33 -2.58 -8.64
CA PHE A 123 0.61 -3.85 -7.97
C PHE A 123 -0.57 -4.29 -7.10
N CYS A 124 -1.17 -3.40 -6.31
CA CYS A 124 -2.36 -3.70 -5.51
C CYS A 124 -3.54 -4.10 -6.40
N HIS A 125 -3.86 -3.33 -7.44
CA HIS A 125 -4.96 -3.65 -8.35
C HIS A 125 -4.76 -5.00 -9.04
N GLN A 126 -3.56 -5.25 -9.57
CA GLN A 126 -3.23 -6.53 -10.19
C GLN A 126 -3.35 -7.66 -9.17
N TYR A 127 -2.74 -7.51 -7.99
CA TYR A 127 -2.78 -8.52 -6.94
C TYR A 127 -4.21 -8.88 -6.57
N MET A 128 -5.07 -7.89 -6.28
CA MET A 128 -6.48 -8.14 -5.93
C MET A 128 -7.26 -8.83 -7.07
N GLY A 129 -6.83 -8.66 -8.32
CA GLY A 129 -7.41 -9.29 -9.50
C GLY A 129 -6.92 -10.71 -9.82
N LEU A 130 -5.81 -11.17 -9.21
CA LEU A 130 -5.22 -12.49 -9.49
C LEU A 130 -6.10 -13.67 -9.05
N VAL A 131 -7.00 -13.45 -8.10
CA VAL A 131 -7.83 -14.52 -7.52
C VAL A 131 -9.31 -14.29 -7.82
N SER A 132 -9.91 -15.30 -8.44
CA SER A 132 -11.36 -15.42 -8.61
C SER A 132 -11.94 -16.36 -7.55
N GLY A 133 -13.19 -16.13 -7.15
CA GLY A 133 -13.85 -16.95 -6.15
C GLY A 133 -14.84 -16.18 -5.28
N SER A 134 -15.24 -16.81 -4.17
CA SER A 134 -16.19 -16.25 -3.21
C SER A 134 -15.65 -14.97 -2.54
N LYS A 135 -16.55 -14.16 -1.97
CA LYS A 135 -16.17 -12.95 -1.20
C LYS A 135 -15.19 -13.27 -0.07
N GLY A 136 -15.30 -14.46 0.54
CA GLY A 136 -14.40 -14.93 1.59
C GLY A 136 -12.97 -15.16 1.07
N ILE A 137 -12.83 -15.87 -0.06
CA ILE A 137 -11.53 -16.13 -0.69
C ILE A 137 -10.83 -14.83 -1.06
N LYS A 138 -11.57 -13.89 -1.70
CA LYS A 138 -11.03 -12.57 -2.07
C LYS A 138 -10.59 -11.76 -0.85
N ARG A 139 -11.33 -11.84 0.26
CA ARG A 139 -10.97 -11.18 1.52
C ARG A 139 -9.69 -11.76 2.13
N VAL A 140 -9.58 -13.09 2.20
CA VAL A 140 -8.36 -13.74 2.68
C VAL A 140 -7.17 -13.35 1.81
N TRP A 141 -7.33 -13.41 0.49
CA TRP A 141 -6.31 -13.00 -0.46
C TRP A 141 -5.84 -11.56 -0.23
N SER A 142 -6.78 -10.64 -0.04
CA SER A 142 -6.47 -9.24 0.32
C SER A 142 -5.63 -9.16 1.60
N PHE A 143 -5.98 -9.92 2.65
CA PHE A 143 -5.19 -9.95 3.88
C PHE A 143 -3.78 -10.49 3.70
N VAL A 144 -3.56 -11.44 2.79
CA VAL A 144 -2.22 -11.95 2.47
C VAL A 144 -1.33 -10.83 1.91
N TRP A 145 -1.89 -9.94 1.10
CA TRP A 145 -1.17 -8.75 0.60
C TRP A 145 -0.73 -7.82 1.73
N PHE A 146 -1.67 -7.42 2.59
CA PHE A 146 -1.40 -6.55 3.74
C PHE A 146 -0.41 -7.18 4.72
N ALA A 147 -0.53 -8.50 4.94
CA ALA A 147 0.40 -9.25 5.76
C ALA A 147 1.80 -9.26 5.12
N GLY A 148 1.91 -9.49 3.81
CA GLY A 148 3.19 -9.46 3.09
C GLY A 148 3.93 -8.13 3.28
N ILE A 149 3.24 -7.01 3.08
CA ILE A 149 3.80 -5.66 3.34
C ILE A 149 4.20 -5.52 4.82
N TRP A 150 3.32 -5.87 5.75
CA TRP A 150 3.63 -5.75 7.17
C TRP A 150 4.86 -6.58 7.58
N GLN A 151 5.01 -7.80 7.06
CA GLN A 151 6.14 -8.65 7.38
C GLN A 151 7.44 -8.12 6.77
N LEU A 152 7.43 -7.62 5.52
CA LEU A 152 8.59 -6.95 4.94
C LEU A 152 9.01 -5.75 5.78
N TRP A 153 8.05 -4.92 6.21
CA TRP A 153 8.34 -3.78 7.08
C TRP A 153 8.96 -4.17 8.41
N LYS A 154 8.40 -5.19 9.08
CA LYS A 154 8.98 -5.73 10.32
C LYS A 154 10.38 -6.30 10.10
N ALA A 155 10.57 -7.07 9.03
CA ALA A 155 11.86 -7.68 8.72
C ALA A 155 12.94 -6.60 8.52
N ARG A 156 12.61 -5.51 7.82
CA ARG A 156 13.51 -4.37 7.67
C ARG A 156 13.87 -3.75 9.03
N ASN A 157 12.89 -3.53 9.89
CA ASN A 157 13.12 -2.87 11.19
C ASN A 157 13.73 -3.78 12.26
N ALA A 158 13.79 -5.10 12.04
CA ALA A 158 14.27 -6.05 13.04
C ALA A 158 15.80 -6.24 13.05
N VAL A 159 16.56 -5.71 12.08
CA VAL A 159 18.04 -5.80 11.97
C VAL A 159 18.63 -7.24 12.08
N SER A 160 17.81 -8.29 12.13
CA SER A 160 18.25 -9.70 12.15
C SER A 160 17.65 -10.42 10.95
N GLY A 161 18.51 -11.04 10.14
CA GLY A 161 18.20 -11.66 8.85
C GLY A 161 17.05 -12.67 8.89
N MET A 162 15.81 -12.18 8.72
CA MET A 162 14.65 -13.03 8.64
C MET A 162 14.62 -13.70 7.26
N SER A 163 14.70 -15.03 7.25
CA SER A 163 14.60 -15.81 6.01
C SER A 163 13.19 -15.70 5.42
N SER A 164 13.08 -15.94 4.11
CA SER A 164 11.80 -16.00 3.39
C SER A 164 10.81 -17.01 3.97
N ALA A 165 11.29 -18.09 4.61
CA ALA A 165 10.46 -19.03 5.34
C ALA A 165 9.82 -18.39 6.58
N GLY A 166 10.54 -17.51 7.27
CA GLY A 166 10.01 -16.74 8.41
C GLY A 166 8.85 -15.81 8.03
N VAL A 167 8.89 -15.24 6.81
CA VAL A 167 7.77 -14.43 6.30
C VAL A 167 6.54 -15.28 6.04
N LEU A 168 6.69 -16.44 5.39
CA LEU A 168 5.58 -17.37 5.16
C LEU A 168 4.97 -17.85 6.48
N ILE A 169 5.79 -18.26 7.44
CA ILE A 169 5.33 -18.67 8.78
C ILE A 169 4.59 -17.53 9.47
N ALA A 170 5.11 -16.31 9.42
CA ALA A 170 4.46 -15.16 10.04
C ALA A 170 3.17 -14.74 9.32
N VAL A 171 3.06 -14.91 8.00
CA VAL A 171 1.82 -14.74 7.24
C VAL A 171 0.81 -15.82 7.61
N VAL A 172 1.24 -17.07 7.80
CA VAL A 172 0.40 -18.18 8.25
C VAL A 172 -0.06 -18.00 9.71
N ILE A 173 0.80 -17.50 10.60
CA ILE A 173 0.43 -17.14 11.98
C ILE A 173 -0.57 -15.98 11.98
N PHE A 174 -0.33 -14.95 11.15
CA PHE A 174 -1.24 -13.84 11.00
C PHE A 174 -2.59 -14.28 10.40
N TYR A 175 -2.56 -15.23 9.47
CA TYR A 175 -3.73 -15.90 8.90
C TYR A 175 -4.50 -16.69 9.96
N HIS A 176 -3.83 -17.48 10.80
CA HIS A 176 -4.46 -18.19 11.92
C HIS A 176 -5.06 -17.24 12.96
N HIS A 177 -4.35 -16.15 13.29
CA HIS A 177 -4.87 -15.12 14.19
C HIS A 177 -6.07 -14.38 13.61
N ILE A 178 -6.05 -14.05 12.31
CA ILE A 178 -7.17 -13.40 11.62
C ILE A 178 -8.36 -14.36 11.51
N ILE A 179 -8.16 -15.65 11.19
CA ILE A 179 -9.25 -16.63 11.20
C ILE A 179 -9.88 -16.73 12.59
N HIS A 180 -9.10 -16.79 13.66
CA HIS A 180 -9.63 -16.81 15.03
C HIS A 180 -10.38 -15.54 15.42
N ILE A 181 -10.02 -14.37 14.85
CA ILE A 181 -10.69 -13.09 15.12
C ILE A 181 -11.97 -12.91 14.30
N TYR A 182 -12.11 -13.57 13.14
CA TYR A 182 -13.24 -13.36 12.21
C TYR A 182 -14.14 -14.57 11.96
N VAL A 183 -13.79 -15.76 12.48
CA VAL A 183 -14.58 -17.01 12.38
C VAL A 183 -15.17 -17.44 13.73
N CYS A 184 -14.97 -16.65 14.79
CA CYS A 184 -15.69 -16.76 16.06
C CYS A 184 -16.58 -15.54 16.29
#